data_AF-A0A6M3XYN3-F1
#
_entry.id   AF-A0A6M3XYN3-F1
#
_cell.length_a   1.000
_cell.length_b   1.000
_cell.length_c   1.000
_cell.angle_alpha   90.00
_cell.angle_beta   90.00
_cell.angle_gamma   90.00
#
_symmetry.space_group_name_H-M   'P 1'
#
loop_
_entity.id
_entity.type
_entity.pdbx_description
1 polymer ?
#
loop_
_entity_poly.entity_id
_entity_poly.type
_entity_poly.pdbx_seq_one_letter_code
_entity_poly.pdbx_strand_id
1 'polypeptide(L)'
;MGYYQGMTVLELQEAVAWELGQITGTTVIYTTFSEAQIRIRLYHRLLDFAAKTHCTKTRMALIEAVADQRTYRLPQDCIDGGVVSAKFYGTSTSYTDLDIYDREYMDEAEEGYEVSSSSTPEYAFPGRPYGQLQTLEVYPAPDTVATAYAQGDDTGISVGTTYPLSSDNIAGTATGGGATTCVDSGDPNFDESVVAGQYILNVTDKSYARVSSLATTTVTHATLAGGTANVFAASDEYLVLCGEFGTIVFPDDNDQFLFCYKMGGLDQITVPANTFKVDYIPYPIEFSSADNDAHYPEAPKQYHRALAMGAVADILGMYHEKSKEFQRSQWYEGLYQKAVMEASVKKESRPFNRKPVRMRPGR
;
A
#
# COMPACT_ATOMS: atom_id res chain seq x y z
N MET A 1 -12.93 -3.92 -0.06
CA MET A 1 -11.82 -3.18 0.56
C MET A 1 -11.84 -3.43 2.06
N GLY A 2 -10.81 -4.10 2.59
CA GLY A 2 -10.70 -4.32 4.02
C GLY A 2 -10.18 -3.05 4.67
N TYR A 3 -11.03 -2.34 5.42
CA TYR A 3 -10.55 -1.45 6.45
C TYR A 3 -9.80 -2.31 7.46
N TYR A 4 -8.48 -2.15 7.60
CA TYR A 4 -7.71 -2.75 8.69
C TYR A 4 -7.97 -1.96 9.98
N GLN A 5 -9.25 -1.77 10.36
CA GLN A 5 -9.61 -1.26 11.67
C GLN A 5 -9.08 -2.20 12.73
N GLY A 6 -8.17 -1.69 13.56
CA GLY A 6 -7.42 -2.42 14.56
C GLY A 6 -6.79 -1.44 15.53
N MET A 7 -5.62 -1.80 16.08
CA MET A 7 -4.85 -0.86 16.89
C MET A 7 -4.19 0.18 15.99
N THR A 8 -4.35 1.47 16.28
CA THR A 8 -3.58 2.54 15.61
C THR A 8 -2.10 2.49 16.03
N VAL A 9 -1.24 3.25 15.35
CA VAL A 9 0.17 3.37 15.75
C VAL A 9 0.28 3.87 17.19
N LEU A 10 -0.55 4.84 17.59
CA LEU A 10 -0.59 5.31 18.99
C LEU A 10 -0.92 4.18 19.97
N GLU A 11 -2.01 3.43 19.71
CA GLU A 11 -2.41 2.31 20.57
C GLU A 11 -1.35 1.19 20.61
N LEU A 12 -0.62 0.98 19.52
CA LEU A 12 0.51 0.06 19.47
C LEU A 12 1.69 0.55 20.32
N GLN A 13 2.02 1.84 20.25
CA GLN A 13 3.07 2.43 21.07
C GLN A 13 2.72 2.36 22.56
N GLU A 14 1.48 2.65 22.92
CA GLU A 14 0.98 2.50 24.30
C GLU A 14 1.06 1.04 24.76
N ALA A 15 0.69 0.08 23.91
CA ALA A 15 0.84 -1.34 24.22
C ALA A 15 2.31 -1.74 24.45
N VAL A 16 3.25 -1.24 23.65
CA VAL A 16 4.69 -1.47 23.86
C VAL A 16 5.13 -0.87 25.19
N ALA A 17 4.77 0.39 25.46
CA ALA A 17 5.16 1.07 26.68
C ALA A 17 4.59 0.40 27.94
N TRP A 18 3.37 -0.15 27.86
CA TRP A 18 2.75 -0.93 28.93
C TRP A 18 3.59 -2.16 29.28
N GLU A 19 4.00 -2.94 28.28
CA GLU A 19 4.80 -4.14 28.49
C GLU A 19 6.23 -3.82 28.98
N LEU A 20 6.77 -2.65 28.61
CA LEU A 20 8.05 -2.14 29.11
C LEU A 20 7.98 -1.56 30.53
N GLY A 21 6.79 -1.44 31.12
CA GLY A 21 6.61 -0.89 32.47
C GLY A 21 6.77 0.63 32.53
N GLN A 22 6.61 1.32 31.40
CA GLN A 22 6.77 2.77 31.27
C GLN A 22 5.47 3.53 31.57
N ILE A 23 4.67 3.06 32.52
CA ILE A 23 3.37 3.64 32.81
C ILE A 23 3.30 4.04 34.27
N THR A 24 2.95 5.30 34.50
CA THR A 24 2.65 5.82 35.84
C THR A 24 1.18 6.19 35.91
N GLY A 25 0.40 5.39 36.64
CA GLY A 25 -1.06 5.52 36.66
C GLY A 25 -1.65 5.06 35.32
N THR A 26 -2.20 6.00 34.55
CA THR A 26 -2.76 5.77 33.21
C THR A 26 -1.93 6.46 32.11
N THR A 27 -0.82 7.11 32.46
CA THR A 27 -0.03 7.91 31.51
C THR A 27 1.27 7.18 31.15
N VAL A 28 1.52 7.05 29.85
CA VAL A 28 2.77 6.53 29.31
C VAL A 28 3.90 7.55 29.51
N ILE A 29 5.08 7.08 29.91
CA ILE A 29 6.26 7.88 30.18
C ILE A 29 7.42 7.40 29.31
N TYR A 30 7.84 8.24 28.35
CA TYR A 30 8.94 7.95 27.43
C TYR A 30 10.33 8.33 27.97
N THR A 31 10.56 8.22 29.28
CA THR A 31 11.81 8.68 29.92
C THR A 31 12.99 7.74 29.68
N THR A 32 12.74 6.44 29.53
CA THR A 32 13.81 5.44 29.32
C THR A 32 13.93 5.02 27.85
N PHE A 33 12.81 5.00 27.13
CA PHE A 33 12.73 4.68 25.71
C PHE A 33 11.90 5.77 25.05
N SER A 34 12.50 6.47 24.09
CA SER A 34 11.79 7.55 23.42
C SER A 34 10.70 7.00 22.52
N GLU A 35 9.69 7.82 22.28
CA GLU A 35 8.61 7.48 21.37
C GLU A 35 9.12 7.10 19.97
N ALA A 36 10.06 7.88 19.44
CA ALA A 36 10.70 7.62 18.15
C ALA A 36 11.40 6.25 18.11
N GLN A 37 12.06 5.84 19.21
CA GLN A 37 12.68 4.51 19.29
C GLN A 37 11.64 3.40 19.19
N ILE A 38 10.49 3.55 19.87
CA ILE A 38 9.41 2.56 19.81
C ILE A 38 8.84 2.47 18.40
N ARG A 39 8.58 3.61 17.73
CA ARG A 39 8.07 3.65 16.34
C ARG A 39 9.02 2.95 15.37
N ILE A 40 10.33 3.21 15.46
CA ILE A 40 11.35 2.57 14.61
C ILE A 40 11.31 1.04 14.79
N ARG A 41 11.20 0.54 16.03
CA ARG A 41 11.11 -0.90 16.29
C ARG A 41 9.82 -1.51 15.77
N LEU A 42 8.69 -0.84 15.95
CA LEU A 42 7.41 -1.26 15.39
C LEU A 42 7.48 -1.35 13.86
N TYR A 43 8.07 -0.34 13.20
CA TYR A 43 8.22 -0.31 11.75
C TYR A 43 9.13 -1.44 11.24
N HIS A 44 10.28 -1.67 11.89
CA HIS A 44 11.16 -2.79 11.55
C HIS A 44 10.45 -4.16 11.66
N ARG A 45 9.60 -4.34 12.67
CA ARG A 45 8.81 -5.56 12.82
C ARG A 45 7.69 -5.67 11.80
N LEU A 46 7.10 -4.55 11.39
CA LEU A 46 6.15 -4.52 10.28
C LEU A 46 6.83 -4.89 8.95
N LEU A 47 8.05 -4.39 8.69
CA LEU A 47 8.85 -4.76 7.53
C LEU A 47 9.19 -6.25 7.52
N ASP A 48 9.69 -6.79 8.64
CA ASP A 48 9.99 -8.22 8.76
C ASP A 48 8.74 -9.09 8.58
N PHE A 49 7.61 -8.67 9.15
CA PHE A 49 6.33 -9.35 8.99
C PHE A 49 5.89 -9.33 7.52
N ALA A 50 5.95 -8.18 6.85
CA ALA A 50 5.58 -8.03 5.46
C ALA A 50 6.46 -8.91 4.55
N ALA A 51 7.77 -8.88 4.74
CA ALA A 51 8.73 -9.67 3.96
C ALA A 51 8.55 -11.19 4.15
N LYS A 52 8.21 -11.66 5.35
CA LYS A 52 8.04 -13.11 5.61
C LYS A 52 6.67 -13.64 5.23
N THR A 53 5.63 -12.82 5.39
CA THR A 53 4.24 -13.28 5.29
C THR A 53 3.57 -12.83 4.02
N HIS A 54 4.08 -11.80 3.33
CA HIS A 54 3.45 -11.20 2.16
C HIS A 54 1.98 -10.85 2.45
N CYS A 55 1.68 -10.44 3.69
CA CYS A 55 0.34 -10.13 4.16
C CYS A 55 0.22 -8.63 4.51
N THR A 56 0.31 -7.78 3.49
CA THR A 56 0.00 -6.35 3.60
C THR A 56 -1.14 -5.96 2.65
N LYS A 57 -1.46 -4.66 2.57
CA LYS A 57 -2.46 -4.14 1.64
C LYS A 57 -1.94 -4.28 0.21
N THR A 58 -2.62 -5.06 -0.61
CA THR A 58 -2.27 -5.20 -2.03
C THR A 58 -2.50 -3.88 -2.77
N ARG A 59 -1.54 -3.49 -3.60
CA ARG A 59 -1.64 -2.35 -4.51
C ARG A 59 -1.66 -2.83 -5.95
N MET A 60 -2.11 -1.95 -6.82
CA MET A 60 -2.19 -2.21 -8.26
C MET A 60 -1.08 -1.46 -8.98
N ALA A 61 -0.42 -2.12 -9.91
CA ALA A 61 0.47 -1.52 -10.87
C ALA A 61 -0.07 -1.72 -12.30
N LEU A 62 0.02 -0.67 -13.12
CA LEU A 62 -0.12 -0.73 -14.57
C LEU A 62 1.28 -0.64 -15.16
N ILE A 63 1.69 -1.64 -15.93
CA ILE A 63 3.01 -1.68 -16.57
C ILE A 63 2.81 -1.70 -18.07
N GLU A 64 3.42 -0.73 -18.75
CA GLU A 64 3.35 -0.64 -20.20
C GLU A 64 4.15 -1.77 -20.86
N ALA A 65 3.48 -2.61 -21.67
CA ALA A 65 4.17 -3.60 -22.48
C ALA A 65 5.02 -2.92 -23.56
N VAL A 66 6.21 -3.46 -23.78
CA VAL A 66 7.09 -3.04 -24.88
C VAL A 66 7.32 -4.25 -25.77
N ALA A 67 7.15 -4.08 -27.08
CA ALA A 67 7.31 -5.17 -28.02
C ALA A 67 8.71 -5.80 -27.88
N ASP A 68 8.74 -7.13 -27.89
CA ASP A 68 9.93 -7.97 -27.74
C ASP A 68 10.66 -7.86 -26.39
N GLN A 69 10.12 -7.10 -25.43
CA GLN A 69 10.69 -6.97 -24.08
C GLN A 69 10.07 -7.97 -23.12
N ARG A 70 10.92 -8.72 -22.42
CA ARG A 70 10.48 -9.74 -21.44
C ARG A 70 10.52 -9.26 -20.01
N THR A 71 11.49 -8.41 -19.70
CA THR A 71 11.77 -7.98 -18.33
C THR A 71 11.18 -6.61 -18.11
N TYR A 72 10.31 -6.51 -17.12
CA TYR A 72 9.62 -5.31 -16.71
C TYR A 72 10.02 -4.92 -15.30
N ARG A 73 10.20 -3.63 -15.06
CA ARG A 73 10.40 -3.11 -13.71
C ARG A 73 9.09 -3.20 -12.94
N LEU A 74 9.15 -3.61 -11.67
CA LEU A 74 8.03 -3.45 -10.73
C LEU A 74 8.16 -2.11 -9.99
N PRO A 75 7.07 -1.58 -9.40
CA PRO A 75 7.14 -0.40 -8.56
C PRO A 75 8.26 -0.50 -7.52
N GLN A 76 8.93 0.61 -7.22
CA GLN A 76 10.07 0.63 -6.30
C GLN A 76 9.70 0.15 -4.88
N ASP A 77 8.44 0.32 -4.49
CA ASP A 77 7.91 -0.14 -3.23
C ASP A 77 7.53 -1.64 -3.24
N CYS A 78 7.65 -2.38 -4.34
CA CYS A 78 7.30 -3.80 -4.35
C CYS A 78 8.29 -4.65 -3.52
N ILE A 79 7.78 -5.48 -2.61
CA ILE A 79 8.59 -6.47 -1.90
C ILE A 79 9.02 -7.60 -2.83
N ASP A 80 10.11 -8.27 -2.48
CA ASP A 80 10.57 -9.47 -3.20
C ASP A 80 9.52 -10.59 -3.13
N GLY A 81 9.24 -11.25 -4.26
CA GLY A 81 8.14 -12.21 -4.39
C GLY A 81 6.76 -11.64 -4.04
N GLY A 82 6.61 -10.31 -4.14
CA GLY A 82 5.41 -9.57 -3.78
C GLY A 82 4.29 -9.60 -4.82
N VAL A 83 4.53 -10.18 -6.00
CA VAL A 83 3.51 -10.27 -7.07
C VAL A 83 2.45 -11.29 -6.68
N VAL A 84 1.19 -10.86 -6.65
CA VAL A 84 0.03 -11.66 -6.25
C VAL A 84 -0.77 -12.12 -7.46
N SER A 85 -0.97 -11.23 -8.43
CA SER A 85 -1.69 -11.52 -9.66
C SER A 85 -1.11 -10.69 -10.81
N ALA A 86 -1.13 -11.23 -12.02
CA ALA A 86 -0.69 -10.54 -13.22
C ALA A 86 -1.68 -10.83 -14.36
N LYS A 87 -2.09 -9.78 -15.07
CA LYS A 87 -3.04 -9.85 -16.18
C LYS A 87 -2.51 -9.06 -17.35
N PHE A 88 -2.54 -9.62 -18.54
CA PHE A 88 -2.19 -8.91 -19.76
C PHE A 88 -3.45 -8.48 -20.50
N TYR A 89 -3.66 -7.16 -20.64
CA TYR A 89 -4.78 -6.60 -21.37
C TYR A 89 -4.39 -6.40 -22.83
N GLY A 90 -4.66 -7.37 -23.71
CA GLY A 90 -4.43 -7.19 -25.15
C GLY A 90 -5.37 -6.16 -25.80
N THR A 91 -6.47 -5.82 -25.12
CA THR A 91 -7.38 -4.71 -25.47
C THR A 91 -7.88 -4.06 -24.18
N SER A 92 -8.48 -2.87 -24.26
CA SER A 92 -9.01 -2.19 -23.08
C SER A 92 -10.16 -2.91 -22.37
N THR A 93 -10.76 -3.92 -23.01
CA THR A 93 -11.93 -4.65 -22.49
C THR A 93 -11.70 -6.14 -22.29
N SER A 94 -10.54 -6.67 -22.68
CA SER A 94 -10.24 -8.11 -22.61
C SER A 94 -8.82 -8.33 -22.12
N TYR A 95 -8.67 -9.29 -21.20
CA TYR A 95 -7.39 -9.67 -20.62
C TYR A 95 -7.20 -11.18 -20.62
N THR A 96 -5.93 -11.56 -20.56
CA THR A 96 -5.46 -12.91 -20.26
C THR A 96 -4.89 -12.90 -18.86
N ASP A 97 -5.37 -13.80 -17.99
CA ASP A 97 -4.72 -14.05 -16.69
C ASP A 97 -3.39 -14.76 -16.96
N LEU A 98 -2.29 -14.22 -16.43
CA LEU A 98 -0.97 -14.84 -16.56
C LEU A 98 -0.79 -15.85 -15.43
N ASP A 99 -0.30 -17.04 -15.77
CA ASP A 99 0.07 -18.03 -14.78
C ASP A 99 1.39 -17.63 -14.13
N ILE A 100 1.39 -17.49 -12.80
CA ILE A 100 2.56 -17.06 -12.03
C ILE A 100 3.31 -18.29 -11.51
N TYR A 101 4.54 -18.46 -11.99
CA TYR A 101 5.44 -19.53 -11.57
C TYR A 101 6.81 -18.98 -11.13
N ASP A 102 7.59 -19.83 -10.50
CA ASP A 102 9.01 -19.54 -10.27
C ASP A 102 9.83 -19.78 -11.55
N ARG A 103 11.05 -19.27 -11.55
CA ARG A 103 11.95 -19.44 -12.70
C ARG A 103 12.36 -20.90 -12.89
N GLU A 104 12.50 -21.65 -11.80
CA GLU A 104 12.87 -23.07 -11.84
C GLU A 104 11.82 -23.88 -12.62
N TYR A 105 10.53 -23.63 -12.39
CA TYR A 105 9.46 -24.23 -13.17
C TYR A 105 9.54 -23.87 -14.65
N MET A 106 9.84 -22.61 -15.00
CA MET A 106 9.98 -22.19 -16.40
C MET A 106 11.15 -22.89 -17.11
N ASP A 107 12.28 -23.04 -16.42
CA ASP A 107 13.47 -23.74 -16.94
C ASP A 107 13.19 -25.24 -17.19
N GLU A 108 12.27 -25.86 -16.43
CA GLU A 108 11.87 -27.26 -16.58
C GLU A 108 10.72 -27.47 -17.59
N ALA A 109 9.73 -26.58 -17.61
CA ALA A 109 8.47 -26.78 -18.33
C ALA A 109 8.52 -26.28 -19.78
N GLU A 110 9.29 -25.24 -20.08
CA GLU A 110 9.27 -24.53 -21.36
C GLU A 110 10.68 -24.41 -21.96
N GLU A 111 11.19 -25.48 -22.57
CA GLU A 111 12.54 -25.47 -23.15
C GLU A 111 12.71 -24.34 -24.20
N GLY A 112 13.72 -23.50 -24.00
CA GLY A 112 14.02 -22.40 -24.93
C GLY A 112 13.09 -21.19 -24.80
N TYR A 113 12.32 -21.08 -23.71
CA TYR A 113 11.43 -19.94 -23.48
C TYR A 113 12.15 -18.60 -23.65
N GLU A 114 13.41 -18.48 -23.22
CA GLU A 114 14.23 -17.24 -23.29
C GLU A 114 14.46 -16.72 -24.73
N VAL A 115 14.42 -17.59 -25.74
CA VAL A 115 14.71 -17.26 -27.15
C VAL A 115 13.50 -17.38 -28.08
N SER A 116 12.33 -17.69 -27.52
CA SER A 116 11.07 -17.77 -28.27
C SER A 116 10.70 -16.45 -28.96
N SER A 117 9.95 -16.56 -30.05
CA SER A 117 9.36 -15.40 -30.72
C SER A 117 8.35 -14.70 -29.82
N SER A 118 8.18 -13.40 -30.03
CA SER A 118 7.14 -12.64 -29.35
C SER A 118 5.73 -13.11 -29.75
N SER A 119 4.81 -13.05 -28.79
CA SER A 119 3.40 -13.38 -28.90
C SER A 119 2.63 -12.82 -27.70
N THR A 120 1.35 -13.15 -27.57
CA THR A 120 0.58 -12.80 -26.37
C THR A 120 1.17 -13.50 -25.14
N PRO A 121 1.54 -12.76 -24.07
CA PRO A 121 2.06 -13.36 -22.85
C PRO A 121 1.06 -14.31 -22.17
N GLU A 122 1.57 -15.41 -21.63
CA GLU A 122 0.80 -16.45 -20.94
C GLU A 122 1.29 -16.68 -19.50
N TYR A 123 2.58 -16.44 -19.26
CA TYR A 123 3.27 -16.68 -18.01
C TYR A 123 3.93 -15.42 -17.47
N ALA A 124 4.00 -15.33 -16.16
CA ALA A 124 4.70 -14.29 -15.42
C ALA A 124 5.55 -14.94 -14.32
N PHE A 125 6.79 -14.48 -14.14
CA PHE A 125 7.68 -15.04 -13.13
C PHE A 125 8.65 -13.98 -12.60
N PRO A 126 9.18 -14.14 -11.37
CA PRO A 126 10.16 -13.22 -10.82
C PRO A 126 11.40 -13.13 -11.73
N GLY A 127 11.71 -11.90 -12.16
CA GLY A 127 12.89 -11.64 -12.97
C GLY A 127 14.15 -11.50 -12.13
N ARG A 128 15.29 -11.34 -12.81
CA ARG A 128 16.55 -11.01 -12.11
C ARG A 128 16.46 -9.58 -11.56
N PRO A 129 16.76 -9.34 -10.27
CA PRO A 129 16.71 -7.99 -9.71
C PRO A 129 17.75 -7.11 -10.39
N TYR A 130 17.38 -5.87 -10.69
CA TYR A 130 18.29 -4.85 -11.20
C TYR A 130 18.66 -3.89 -10.06
N GLY A 131 19.74 -4.21 -9.35
CA GLY A 131 20.09 -3.52 -8.12
C GLY A 131 19.07 -3.81 -7.01
N GLN A 132 18.36 -2.77 -6.56
CA GLN A 132 17.27 -2.91 -5.57
C GLN A 132 15.89 -3.07 -6.20
N LEU A 133 15.78 -2.90 -7.53
CA LEU A 133 14.52 -2.97 -8.24
C LEU A 133 14.13 -4.42 -8.51
N GLN A 134 12.93 -4.77 -8.04
CA GLN A 134 12.30 -6.02 -8.40
C GLN A 134 11.84 -5.97 -9.86
N THR A 135 11.93 -7.10 -10.55
CA THR A 135 11.53 -7.21 -11.95
C THR A 135 10.55 -8.36 -12.14
N LEU A 136 9.68 -8.20 -13.13
CA LEU A 136 8.74 -9.20 -13.61
C LEU A 136 9.21 -9.64 -14.99
N GLU A 137 9.50 -10.92 -15.17
CA GLU A 137 9.72 -11.50 -16.49
C GLU A 137 8.42 -12.13 -16.99
N VAL A 138 8.13 -11.99 -18.29
CA VAL A 138 6.95 -12.56 -18.94
C VAL A 138 7.34 -13.44 -20.12
N TYR A 139 6.51 -14.45 -20.38
CA TYR A 139 6.68 -15.35 -21.52
C TYR A 139 5.32 -15.74 -22.12
N PRO A 140 5.18 -15.80 -23.46
CA PRO A 140 6.07 -15.20 -24.47
C PRO A 140 6.28 -13.68 -24.27
N ALA A 141 7.34 -13.13 -24.88
CA ALA A 141 7.52 -11.68 -24.91
C ALA A 141 6.34 -11.05 -25.70
N PRO A 142 5.72 -9.95 -25.24
CA PRO A 142 4.65 -9.31 -26.01
C PRO A 142 5.12 -8.87 -27.39
N ASP A 143 4.27 -9.05 -28.40
CA ASP A 143 4.46 -8.64 -29.80
C ASP A 143 3.91 -7.24 -30.09
N THR A 144 3.43 -6.56 -29.05
CA THR A 144 2.76 -5.26 -29.14
C THR A 144 3.29 -4.27 -28.10
N VAL A 145 3.22 -2.98 -28.42
CA VAL A 145 3.52 -1.89 -27.50
C VAL A 145 2.24 -1.39 -26.83
N ALA A 146 2.35 -1.00 -25.56
CA ALA A 146 1.29 -0.36 -24.79
C ALA A 146 0.75 0.90 -25.45
N THR A 147 -0.54 1.12 -25.26
CA THR A 147 -1.10 2.47 -25.36
C THR A 147 -0.91 3.15 -24.01
N ALA A 148 -0.34 4.36 -24.02
CA ALA A 148 -0.16 5.13 -22.79
C ALA A 148 -1.49 5.36 -22.07
N TYR A 149 -1.46 5.37 -20.74
CA TYR A 149 -2.66 5.68 -19.96
C TYR A 149 -3.11 7.13 -20.22
N ALA A 150 -4.26 7.29 -20.86
CA ALA A 150 -4.81 8.59 -21.19
C ALA A 150 -5.41 9.24 -19.94
N GLN A 151 -4.82 10.37 -19.51
CA GLN A 151 -5.32 11.13 -18.38
C GLN A 151 -6.72 11.69 -18.69
N GLY A 152 -7.70 11.32 -17.88
CA GLY A 152 -9.06 11.88 -17.93
C GLY A 152 -10.11 11.03 -18.66
N ASP A 153 -9.74 9.87 -19.21
CA ASP A 153 -10.69 8.94 -19.82
C ASP A 153 -11.62 8.29 -18.79
N ASP A 154 -11.10 8.04 -17.59
CA ASP A 154 -11.87 7.50 -16.47
C ASP A 154 -12.48 8.61 -15.60
N THR A 155 -13.81 8.55 -15.47
CA THR A 155 -14.54 9.44 -14.57
C THR A 155 -14.20 9.08 -13.12
N GLY A 156 -13.51 9.96 -12.41
CA GLY A 156 -13.15 9.70 -11.01
C GLY A 156 -11.67 9.39 -10.77
N ILE A 157 -10.76 9.57 -11.73
CA ILE A 157 -9.33 9.28 -11.55
C ILE A 157 -8.45 10.48 -11.89
N SER A 158 -7.49 10.77 -11.02
CA SER A 158 -6.41 11.71 -11.31
C SER A 158 -5.07 10.98 -11.39
N VAL A 159 -4.16 11.55 -12.17
CA VAL A 159 -2.78 11.08 -12.27
C VAL A 159 -1.88 12.13 -11.66
N GLY A 160 -1.03 11.72 -10.71
CA GLY A 160 -0.02 12.56 -10.10
C GLY A 160 1.37 11.93 -10.17
N THR A 161 2.38 12.70 -9.79
CA THR A 161 3.79 12.30 -9.82
C THR A 161 4.40 12.15 -8.43
N THR A 162 3.62 12.42 -7.38
CA THR A 162 4.07 12.40 -5.99
C THR A 162 3.52 11.16 -5.30
N TYR A 163 4.41 10.38 -4.69
CA TYR A 163 4.03 9.22 -3.90
C TYR A 163 3.29 9.66 -2.62
N PRO A 164 2.12 9.08 -2.30
CA PRO A 164 1.39 9.40 -1.09
C PRO A 164 2.09 8.82 0.14
N LEU A 165 2.26 9.64 1.18
CA LEU A 165 2.91 9.25 2.44
C LEU A 165 1.94 8.70 3.50
N SER A 166 0.67 8.54 3.14
CA SER A 166 -0.35 7.90 3.98
C SER A 166 -1.08 6.82 3.21
N SER A 167 -1.33 5.68 3.86
CA SER A 167 -2.14 4.58 3.31
C SER A 167 -3.54 4.49 3.94
N ASP A 168 -3.92 5.49 4.73
CA ASP A 168 -5.24 5.66 5.32
C ASP A 168 -5.90 6.98 4.93
N ASN A 169 -7.23 7.01 4.98
CA ASN A 169 -7.97 8.25 4.77
C ASN A 169 -7.78 9.18 5.98
N ILE A 170 -7.67 10.46 5.71
CA ILE A 170 -7.49 11.50 6.73
C ILE A 170 -8.84 12.14 7.01
N ALA A 171 -9.23 12.25 8.26
CA ALA A 171 -10.47 12.89 8.66
C ALA A 171 -10.19 13.97 9.71
N GLY A 172 -10.93 15.08 9.63
CA GLY A 172 -10.77 16.18 10.58
C GLY A 172 -11.94 17.15 10.55
N THR A 173 -11.74 18.31 11.18
CA THR A 173 -12.76 19.36 11.27
C THR A 173 -12.19 20.67 10.78
N ALA A 174 -12.78 21.22 9.72
CA ALA A 174 -12.35 22.49 9.16
C ALA A 174 -12.48 23.61 10.21
N THR A 175 -11.41 24.36 10.44
CA THR A 175 -11.44 25.60 11.24
C THR A 175 -11.88 26.81 10.41
N GLY A 176 -11.89 26.66 9.09
CA GLY A 176 -12.42 27.62 8.13
C GLY A 176 -12.34 27.10 6.70
N GLY A 177 -12.57 27.97 5.72
CA GLY A 177 -12.53 27.57 4.32
C GLY A 177 -13.39 28.43 3.42
N GLY A 178 -13.68 27.89 2.25
CA GLY A 178 -14.50 28.52 1.23
C GLY A 178 -14.92 27.53 0.15
N ALA A 179 -15.30 28.06 -1.02
CA ALA A 179 -15.70 27.24 -2.17
C ALA A 179 -14.55 26.45 -2.79
N THR A 180 -13.30 26.85 -2.53
CA THR A 180 -12.08 26.28 -3.14
C THR A 180 -10.98 26.02 -2.12
N THR A 181 -11.27 26.15 -0.83
CA THR A 181 -10.31 25.90 0.25
C THR A 181 -10.97 25.22 1.44
N CYS A 182 -10.26 24.27 2.03
CA CYS A 182 -10.51 23.74 3.36
C CYS A 182 -9.32 24.14 4.24
N VAL A 183 -9.60 24.80 5.37
CA VAL A 183 -8.57 25.20 6.34
C VAL A 183 -8.79 24.40 7.61
N ASP A 184 -7.76 23.70 8.06
CA ASP A 184 -7.71 23.10 9.39
C ASP A 184 -6.43 23.58 10.06
N SER A 185 -6.58 24.47 11.03
CA SER A 185 -5.46 24.99 11.82
C SER A 185 -5.22 24.17 13.09
N GLY A 186 -6.07 23.16 13.35
CA GLY A 186 -5.88 22.18 14.41
C GLY A 186 -5.02 21.00 13.97
N ASP A 187 -5.01 20.70 12.66
CA ASP A 187 -4.12 19.74 12.01
C ASP A 187 -3.04 20.49 11.22
N PRO A 188 -1.79 20.59 11.73
CA PRO A 188 -0.76 21.40 11.11
C PRO A 188 -0.12 20.81 9.85
N ASN A 189 -0.43 19.58 9.40
CA ASN A 189 0.47 18.88 8.47
C ASN A 189 -0.23 18.22 7.26
N PHE A 190 -1.15 18.95 6.60
CA PHE A 190 -1.77 18.47 5.37
C PHE A 190 -0.76 18.17 4.25
N ASP A 191 0.32 18.95 4.15
CA ASP A 191 1.34 18.80 3.11
C ASP A 191 2.26 17.60 3.31
N GLU A 192 2.23 16.96 4.48
CA GLU A 192 2.99 15.73 4.75
C GLU A 192 2.21 14.46 4.40
N SER A 193 0.87 14.50 4.39
CA SER A 193 0.04 13.29 4.26
C SER A 193 -0.90 13.28 3.05
N VAL A 194 -1.24 14.46 2.53
CA VAL A 194 -2.09 14.64 1.34
C VAL A 194 -1.20 14.93 0.13
N VAL A 195 -1.64 14.54 -1.07
CA VAL A 195 -1.00 14.93 -2.33
C VAL A 195 -2.02 15.52 -3.30
N ALA A 196 -1.56 16.41 -4.18
CA ALA A 196 -2.40 16.96 -5.24
C ALA A 196 -2.94 15.83 -6.14
N GLY A 197 -4.21 15.93 -6.53
CA GLY A 197 -4.92 14.88 -7.26
C GLY A 197 -5.81 14.00 -6.38
N GLN A 198 -5.54 13.90 -5.07
CA GLN A 198 -6.45 13.26 -4.12
C GLN A 198 -7.77 14.02 -3.99
N TYR A 199 -8.69 13.44 -3.26
CA TYR A 199 -10.05 13.92 -3.14
C TYR A 199 -10.41 14.26 -1.71
N ILE A 200 -11.05 15.41 -1.55
CA ILE A 200 -11.57 15.88 -0.28
C ILE A 200 -13.09 15.94 -0.34
N LEU A 201 -13.72 15.38 0.69
CA LEU A 201 -15.16 15.36 0.92
C LEU A 201 -15.47 16.28 2.10
N ASN A 202 -16.41 17.20 1.92
CA ASN A 202 -17.13 17.84 3.02
C ASN A 202 -18.22 16.87 3.46
N VAL A 203 -18.00 16.20 4.58
CA VAL A 203 -18.91 15.18 5.12
C VAL A 203 -20.23 15.83 5.56
N THR A 204 -20.16 17.03 6.12
CA THR A 204 -21.33 17.79 6.58
C THR A 204 -22.27 18.14 5.43
N ASP A 205 -21.74 18.74 4.36
CA ASP A 205 -22.51 19.21 3.21
C ASP A 205 -22.72 18.13 2.13
N LYS A 206 -21.97 17.01 2.23
CA LYS A 206 -21.85 15.95 1.22
C LYS A 206 -21.32 16.47 -0.13
N SER A 207 -20.63 17.60 -0.10
CA SER A 207 -19.96 18.17 -1.26
C SER A 207 -18.52 17.67 -1.36
N TYR A 208 -17.95 17.76 -2.56
CA TYR A 208 -16.67 17.14 -2.82
C TYR A 208 -15.85 17.83 -3.90
N ALA A 209 -14.53 17.70 -3.83
CA ALA A 209 -13.64 18.29 -4.83
C ALA A 209 -12.28 17.57 -4.92
N ARG A 210 -11.63 17.73 -6.08
CA ARG A 210 -10.24 17.31 -6.28
C ARG A 210 -9.29 18.34 -5.68
N VAL A 211 -8.32 17.87 -4.90
CA VAL A 211 -7.23 18.67 -4.35
C VAL A 211 -6.30 19.14 -5.47
N SER A 212 -6.02 20.44 -5.51
CA SER A 212 -5.14 21.06 -6.52
C SER A 212 -3.77 21.42 -5.96
N SER A 213 -3.71 21.88 -4.71
CA SER A 213 -2.47 22.27 -4.04
C SER A 213 -2.63 22.25 -2.54
N LEU A 214 -1.51 22.16 -1.83
CA LEU A 214 -1.46 22.01 -0.39
C LEU A 214 -0.55 23.08 0.22
N ALA A 215 -0.91 23.48 1.42
CA ALA A 215 -0.07 24.15 2.38
C ALA A 215 -0.32 23.49 3.74
N THR A 216 0.63 23.65 4.66
CA THR A 216 0.64 23.20 6.06
C THR A 216 -0.77 23.01 6.66
N THR A 217 -1.60 24.06 6.68
CA THR A 217 -2.96 24.03 7.28
C THR A 217 -4.09 24.23 6.27
N THR A 218 -3.80 24.22 4.96
CA THR A 218 -4.79 24.57 3.93
C THR A 218 -4.72 23.64 2.73
N VAL A 219 -5.85 23.00 2.45
CA VAL A 219 -6.08 22.25 1.22
C VAL A 219 -6.79 23.16 0.23
N THR A 220 -6.14 23.44 -0.91
CA THR A 220 -6.81 24.09 -2.04
C THR A 220 -7.38 23.02 -2.95
N HIS A 221 -8.64 23.18 -3.35
CA HIS A 221 -9.35 22.22 -4.18
C HIS A 221 -10.15 22.92 -5.29
N ALA A 222 -10.54 22.15 -6.30
CA ALA A 222 -11.50 22.62 -7.31
C ALA A 222 -12.82 23.02 -6.65
N THR A 223 -13.70 23.72 -7.38
CA THR A 223 -15.03 24.05 -6.86
C THR A 223 -15.76 22.79 -6.39
N LEU A 224 -16.26 22.82 -5.16
CA LEU A 224 -17.03 21.72 -4.60
C LEU A 224 -18.30 21.47 -5.42
N ALA A 225 -18.67 20.19 -5.54
CA ALA A 225 -19.89 19.76 -6.20
C ALA A 225 -20.63 18.70 -5.38
N GLY A 226 -21.90 18.49 -5.70
CA GLY A 226 -22.73 17.40 -5.13
C GLY A 226 -23.42 17.70 -3.79
N GLY A 227 -23.00 18.75 -3.07
CA GLY A 227 -23.65 19.15 -1.81
C GLY A 227 -24.63 20.32 -1.96
N THR A 228 -25.16 20.77 -0.84
CA THR A 228 -26.19 21.81 -0.76
C THR A 228 -25.58 23.20 -0.84
N ALA A 229 -24.52 23.45 -0.08
CA ALA A 229 -23.81 24.74 -0.01
C ALA A 229 -22.57 24.79 -0.92
N ASN A 230 -21.91 23.65 -1.13
CA ASN A 230 -20.68 23.50 -1.90
C ASN A 230 -19.56 24.43 -1.41
N VAL A 231 -19.43 24.56 -0.08
CA VAL A 231 -18.45 25.41 0.61
C VAL A 231 -18.01 24.69 1.89
N PHE A 232 -16.72 24.77 2.24
CA PHE A 232 -16.27 24.46 3.59
C PHE A 232 -16.48 25.65 4.53
N ALA A 233 -17.24 25.42 5.60
CA ALA A 233 -17.39 26.33 6.71
C ALA A 233 -16.58 25.85 7.93
N ALA A 234 -16.36 26.76 8.88
CA ALA A 234 -15.83 26.37 10.18
C ALA A 234 -16.78 25.36 10.85
N SER A 235 -16.20 24.33 11.47
CA SER A 235 -16.89 23.16 12.05
C SER A 235 -17.46 22.16 11.06
N ASP A 236 -17.20 22.30 9.76
CA ASP A 236 -17.50 21.22 8.80
C ASP A 236 -16.52 20.05 8.99
N GLU A 237 -17.05 18.83 9.02
CA GLU A 237 -16.24 17.62 9.00
C GLU A 237 -15.74 17.34 7.59
N TYR A 238 -14.47 16.98 7.45
CA TYR A 238 -13.88 16.61 6.16
C TYR A 238 -13.27 15.22 6.18
N LEU A 239 -13.18 14.62 5.00
CA LEU A 239 -12.49 13.35 4.75
C LEU A 239 -11.66 13.46 3.47
N VAL A 240 -10.37 13.17 3.54
CA VAL A 240 -9.47 13.04 2.40
C VAL A 240 -9.22 11.56 2.09
N LEU A 241 -9.43 11.17 0.85
CA LEU A 241 -9.23 9.79 0.38
C LEU A 241 -7.76 9.58 -0.04
N CYS A 242 -6.90 9.18 0.90
CA CYS A 242 -5.49 8.91 0.64
C CYS A 242 -5.17 7.42 0.51
N GLY A 243 -6.02 6.54 1.05
CA GLY A 243 -5.64 5.16 1.30
C GLY A 243 -5.58 4.22 0.10
N GLU A 244 -6.11 4.61 -1.06
CA GLU A 244 -6.09 3.76 -2.26
C GLU A 244 -5.52 4.48 -3.46
N PHE A 245 -4.34 4.02 -3.88
CA PHE A 245 -3.65 4.51 -5.05
C PHE A 245 -3.03 3.33 -5.82
N GLY A 246 -2.76 3.56 -7.10
CA GLY A 246 -2.12 2.61 -8.00
C GLY A 246 -0.91 3.24 -8.66
N THR A 247 -0.02 2.43 -9.20
CA THR A 247 1.23 2.89 -9.81
C THR A 247 1.21 2.63 -11.30
N ILE A 248 1.54 3.63 -12.11
CA ILE A 248 1.86 3.43 -13.53
C ILE A 248 3.37 3.36 -13.62
N VAL A 249 3.87 2.22 -14.07
CA VAL A 249 5.30 1.96 -14.23
C VAL A 249 5.68 2.12 -15.68
N PHE A 250 6.58 3.06 -15.92
CA PHE A 250 7.19 3.27 -17.22
C PHE A 250 8.56 2.57 -17.28
N PRO A 251 8.93 1.98 -18.43
CA PRO A 251 10.23 1.33 -18.60
C PRO A 251 11.42 2.28 -18.37
N ASP A 252 11.33 3.49 -18.90
CA ASP A 252 12.45 4.46 -18.95
C ASP A 252 12.18 5.76 -18.17
N ASP A 253 10.99 5.91 -17.58
CA ASP A 253 10.54 7.13 -16.88
C ASP A 253 10.18 6.86 -15.42
N ASN A 254 10.04 7.95 -14.66
CA ASN A 254 9.58 7.90 -13.27
C ASN A 254 8.15 7.37 -13.18
N ASP A 255 7.89 6.64 -12.09
CA ASP A 255 6.55 6.13 -11.79
C ASP A 255 5.54 7.28 -11.64
N GLN A 256 4.33 7.07 -12.16
CA GLN A 256 3.19 7.94 -11.91
C GLN A 256 2.17 7.22 -11.00
N PHE A 257 1.30 7.99 -10.37
CA PHE A 257 0.34 7.47 -9.40
C PHE A 257 -1.09 7.79 -9.80
N LEU A 258 -1.95 6.77 -9.77
CA LEU A 258 -3.38 6.86 -9.97
C LEU A 258 -4.07 7.07 -8.64
N PHE A 259 -4.82 8.17 -8.51
CA PHE A 259 -5.63 8.47 -7.34
C PHE A 259 -7.11 8.44 -7.69
N CYS A 260 -7.89 7.68 -6.94
CA CYS A 260 -9.33 7.68 -7.07
C CYS A 260 -9.92 8.93 -6.40
N TYR A 261 -10.68 9.73 -7.14
CA TYR A 261 -11.43 10.89 -6.64
C TYR A 261 -12.94 10.71 -6.68
N LYS A 262 -13.46 9.53 -7.03
CA LYS A 262 -14.89 9.22 -6.88
C LYS A 262 -15.03 8.07 -5.88
N MET A 263 -16.07 8.06 -5.05
CA MET A 263 -16.31 6.96 -4.10
C MET A 263 -16.38 5.61 -4.84
N GLY A 264 -15.29 4.85 -4.80
CA GLY A 264 -15.03 3.64 -5.58
C GLY A 264 -13.56 3.26 -5.49
N GLY A 265 -13.22 2.03 -5.86
CA GLY A 265 -11.83 1.57 -5.89
C GLY A 265 -11.15 1.82 -7.21
N LEU A 266 -9.83 1.66 -7.20
CA LEU A 266 -9.06 1.53 -8.43
C LEU A 266 -9.33 0.21 -9.16
N ASP A 267 -10.19 -0.66 -8.62
CA ASP A 267 -10.60 -1.88 -9.29
C ASP A 267 -11.39 -1.62 -10.59
N GLN A 268 -12.00 -0.43 -10.74
CA GLN A 268 -12.85 -0.06 -11.87
C GLN A 268 -12.18 0.82 -12.94
N ILE A 269 -10.85 1.01 -12.87
CA ILE A 269 -10.13 1.80 -13.89
C ILE A 269 -10.17 1.11 -15.27
N THR A 270 -10.22 1.90 -16.34
CA THR A 270 -10.03 1.40 -17.70
C THR A 270 -8.55 1.12 -17.90
N VAL A 271 -8.20 -0.15 -18.07
CA VAL A 271 -6.82 -0.53 -18.38
C VAL A 271 -6.58 -0.32 -19.87
N PRO A 272 -5.52 0.39 -20.30
CA PRO A 272 -5.20 0.56 -21.71
C PRO A 272 -4.89 -0.77 -22.40
N ALA A 273 -4.97 -0.77 -23.73
CA ALA A 273 -4.56 -1.92 -24.52
C ALA A 273 -3.04 -2.12 -24.42
N ASN A 274 -2.62 -3.38 -24.45
CA ASN A 274 -1.27 -3.89 -24.31
C ASN A 274 -0.60 -3.43 -23.00
N THR A 275 -1.29 -3.58 -21.89
CA THR A 275 -0.81 -3.21 -20.55
C THR A 275 -0.90 -4.39 -19.60
N PHE A 276 0.10 -4.55 -18.74
CA PHE A 276 0.01 -5.49 -17.62
C PHE A 276 -0.64 -4.81 -16.42
N LYS A 277 -1.69 -5.42 -15.88
CA LYS A 277 -2.22 -5.08 -14.56
C LYS A 277 -1.69 -6.09 -13.55
N VAL A 278 -0.89 -5.62 -12.62
CA VAL A 278 -0.21 -6.44 -11.62
C VAL A 278 -0.69 -6.04 -10.23
N ASP A 279 -1.27 -6.99 -9.50
CA ASP A 279 -1.52 -6.79 -8.07
C ASP A 279 -0.26 -7.21 -7.31
N TYR A 280 0.30 -6.30 -6.53
CA TYR A 280 1.56 -6.51 -5.82
C TYR A 280 1.47 -6.10 -4.35
N ILE A 281 2.47 -6.52 -3.59
CA ILE A 281 2.59 -6.26 -2.17
C ILE A 281 3.68 -5.20 -1.96
N PRO A 282 3.32 -4.01 -1.45
CA PRO A 282 4.28 -2.94 -1.22
C PRO A 282 5.02 -3.12 0.11
N TYR A 283 6.17 -2.47 0.23
CA TYR A 283 6.80 -2.13 1.49
C TYR A 283 5.85 -1.23 2.27
N PRO A 284 5.55 -1.56 3.53
CA PRO A 284 4.75 -0.73 4.41
C PRO A 284 5.30 0.70 4.51
N ILE A 285 4.40 1.66 4.66
CA ILE A 285 4.77 3.05 4.96
C ILE A 285 5.37 3.14 6.38
N GLU A 286 6.37 4.00 6.54
CA GLU A 286 7.04 4.24 7.82
C GLU A 286 6.12 4.96 8.82
N PHE A 287 6.26 4.63 10.10
CA PHE A 287 5.60 5.36 11.18
C PHE A 287 6.36 6.66 11.46
N SER A 288 5.97 7.76 10.81
CA SER A 288 6.53 9.08 11.09
C SER A 288 6.29 9.47 12.55
N SER A 289 7.21 10.23 13.14
CA SER A 289 7.13 10.70 14.53
C SER A 289 6.29 11.98 14.71
N ALA A 290 5.78 12.56 13.62
CA ALA A 290 5.11 13.85 13.64
C ALA A 290 3.57 13.71 13.74
N ASP A 291 2.91 12.85 12.94
CA ASP A 291 1.43 12.87 12.86
C ASP A 291 0.74 11.53 12.56
N ASN A 292 1.45 10.40 12.66
CA ASN A 292 0.89 9.10 12.30
C ASN A 292 0.14 8.38 13.44
N ASP A 293 -0.27 9.06 14.51
CA ASP A 293 -0.93 8.45 15.68
C ASP A 293 -2.20 7.68 15.33
N ALA A 294 -2.98 8.24 14.41
CA ALA A 294 -4.23 7.68 13.92
C ALA A 294 -4.04 6.68 12.77
N HIS A 295 -2.81 6.51 12.28
CA HIS A 295 -2.50 5.57 11.20
C HIS A 295 -2.66 4.12 11.68
N TYR A 296 -3.16 3.24 10.82
CA TYR A 296 -3.17 1.80 11.05
C TYR A 296 -1.94 1.18 10.38
N PRO A 297 -1.23 0.25 11.04
CA PRO A 297 -0.17 -0.49 10.37
C PRO A 297 -0.76 -1.24 9.15
N GLU A 298 0.02 -1.35 8.07
CA GLU A 298 -0.39 -2.07 6.86
C GLU A 298 -0.39 -3.61 7.02
N ALA A 299 -0.64 -4.11 8.24
CA ALA A 299 -0.83 -5.51 8.57
C ALA A 299 -2.30 -5.78 8.96
N PRO A 300 -2.78 -7.03 8.86
CA PRO A 300 -4.11 -7.37 9.35
C PRO A 300 -4.27 -7.19 10.87
N LYS A 301 -5.42 -6.65 11.29
CA LYS A 301 -5.75 -6.34 12.70
C LYS A 301 -5.41 -7.42 13.72
N GLN A 302 -5.57 -8.70 13.37
CA GLN A 302 -5.26 -9.82 14.27
C GLN A 302 -3.77 -9.93 14.65
N TYR A 303 -2.88 -9.30 13.87
CA TYR A 303 -1.43 -9.35 14.07
C TYR A 303 -0.86 -8.09 14.71
N HIS A 304 -1.66 -7.03 14.90
CA HIS A 304 -1.20 -5.76 15.47
C HIS A 304 -0.54 -5.95 16.84
N ARG A 305 -1.18 -6.72 17.73
CA ARG A 305 -0.61 -7.03 19.05
C ARG A 305 0.71 -7.79 18.93
N ALA A 306 0.85 -8.69 17.96
CA ALA A 306 2.09 -9.43 17.76
C ALA A 306 3.23 -8.52 17.29
N LEU A 307 2.94 -7.50 16.46
CA LEU A 307 3.91 -6.46 16.09
C LEU A 307 4.41 -5.71 17.33
N ALA A 308 3.50 -5.30 18.22
CA ALA A 308 3.87 -4.68 19.49
C ALA A 308 4.75 -5.60 20.36
N MET A 309 4.39 -6.88 20.48
CA MET A 309 5.23 -7.83 21.23
C MET A 309 6.63 -7.99 20.60
N GLY A 310 6.73 -8.03 19.26
CA GLY A 310 8.02 -8.07 18.57
C GLY A 310 8.89 -6.83 18.87
N ALA A 311 8.28 -5.64 18.91
CA ALA A 311 9.00 -4.41 19.27
C ALA A 311 9.47 -4.44 20.73
N VAL A 312 8.66 -4.96 21.66
CA VAL A 312 9.06 -5.20 23.06
C VAL A 312 10.24 -6.17 23.12
N ALA A 313 10.22 -7.24 22.32
CA ALA A 313 11.30 -8.21 22.25
C ALA A 313 12.61 -7.57 21.78
N ASP A 314 12.58 -6.69 20.78
CA ASP A 314 13.77 -5.97 20.32
C ASP A 314 14.38 -5.08 21.40
N ILE A 315 13.54 -4.34 22.13
CA ILE A 315 13.98 -3.42 23.17
C ILE A 315 14.56 -4.19 24.35
N LEU A 316 13.87 -5.21 24.84
CA LEU A 316 14.33 -6.04 25.95
C LEU A 316 15.49 -6.97 25.57
N GLY A 317 15.64 -7.29 24.29
CA GLY A 317 16.76 -8.09 23.76
C GLY A 317 18.12 -7.39 23.84
N MET A 318 18.14 -6.08 24.10
CA MET A 318 19.38 -5.31 24.30
C MET A 318 20.03 -5.55 25.68
N TYR A 319 19.30 -6.16 26.62
CA TYR A 319 19.82 -6.49 27.94
C TYR A 319 20.68 -7.76 27.92
N HIS A 320 21.55 -7.90 28.92
CA HIS A 320 22.44 -9.06 29.05
C HIS A 320 21.65 -10.38 29.10
N GLU A 321 22.13 -11.43 28.44
CA GLU A 321 21.42 -12.71 28.23
C GLU A 321 20.92 -13.39 29.51
N LYS A 322 21.61 -13.18 30.63
CA LYS A 322 21.25 -13.74 31.96
C LYS A 322 20.19 -12.92 32.72
N SER A 323 19.78 -11.78 32.19
CA SER A 323 18.80 -10.89 32.82
C SER A 323 17.38 -11.44 32.70
N LYS A 324 16.47 -11.04 33.59
CA LYS A 324 15.05 -11.41 33.50
C LYS A 324 14.39 -10.73 32.30
N GLU A 325 14.88 -9.56 31.95
CA GLU A 325 14.46 -8.74 30.82
C GLU A 325 14.73 -9.47 29.50
N PHE A 326 15.91 -10.06 29.34
CA PHE A 326 16.22 -10.89 28.16
C PHE A 326 15.38 -12.18 28.11
N GLN A 327 15.10 -12.81 29.24
CA GLN A 327 14.19 -13.98 29.25
C GLN A 327 12.77 -13.59 28.83
N ARG A 328 12.29 -12.42 29.24
CA ARG A 328 11.01 -11.86 28.77
C ARG A 328 11.05 -11.58 27.26
N SER A 329 12.16 -11.04 26.74
CA SER A 329 12.29 -10.76 25.30
C SER A 329 12.10 -12.02 24.46
N GLN A 330 12.69 -13.15 24.86
CA GLN A 330 12.53 -14.43 24.16
C GLN A 330 11.08 -14.91 24.14
N TRP A 331 10.32 -14.69 25.22
CA TRP A 331 8.91 -15.03 25.26
C TRP A 331 8.08 -14.18 24.29
N TYR A 332 8.29 -12.87 24.26
CA TYR A 332 7.62 -11.98 23.31
C TYR A 332 8.02 -12.26 21.85
N GLU A 333 9.28 -12.59 21.59
CA GLU A 333 9.75 -13.03 20.28
C GLU A 333 9.00 -14.29 19.83
N GLY A 334 8.79 -15.25 20.74
CA GLY A 334 7.99 -16.44 20.46
C GLY A 334 6.55 -16.13 20.05
N LEU A 335 5.92 -15.11 20.64
CA LEU A 335 4.58 -14.66 20.24
C LEU A 335 4.57 -14.05 18.85
N TYR A 336 5.57 -13.23 18.53
CA TYR A 336 5.72 -12.64 17.20
C TYR A 336 5.94 -13.72 16.13
N GLN A 337 6.88 -14.65 16.36
CA GLN A 337 7.15 -15.75 15.42
C GLN A 337 5.93 -16.66 15.22
N LYS A 338 5.15 -16.91 16.29
CA LYS A 338 3.89 -17.64 16.16
C LYS A 338 2.92 -16.93 15.22
N ALA A 339 2.79 -15.61 15.33
CA ALA A 339 1.92 -14.83 14.45
C ALA A 339 2.40 -14.84 12.99
N VAL A 340 3.71 -14.74 12.76
CA VAL A 340 4.32 -14.87 11.43
C VAL A 340 3.99 -16.23 10.83
N MET A 341 4.20 -17.33 11.56
CA MET A 341 3.86 -18.67 11.09
C MET A 341 2.37 -18.82 10.78
N GLU A 342 1.49 -18.33 11.66
CA GLU A 342 0.04 -18.36 11.42
C GLU A 342 -0.37 -17.58 10.17
N ALA A 343 0.28 -16.45 9.89
CA ALA A 343 0.03 -15.65 8.69
C ALA A 343 0.52 -16.37 7.43
N SER A 344 1.74 -16.93 7.44
CA SER A 344 2.29 -17.69 6.31
C SER A 344 1.45 -18.92 5.98
N VAL A 345 1.03 -19.69 6.98
CA VAL A 345 0.13 -20.85 6.77
C VAL A 345 -1.21 -20.40 6.19
N LYS A 346 -1.77 -19.29 6.68
CA LYS A 346 -3.02 -18.76 6.12
C LYS A 346 -2.86 -18.31 4.67
N LYS A 347 -1.74 -17.69 4.29
CA LYS A 347 -1.40 -17.36 2.89
C LYS A 347 -1.38 -18.62 2.04
N GLU A 348 -0.63 -19.65 2.45
CA GLU A 348 -0.51 -20.91 1.71
C GLU A 348 -1.83 -21.68 1.61
N SER A 349 -2.69 -21.56 2.63
CA SER A 349 -4.02 -22.17 2.65
C SER A 349 -5.04 -21.43 1.78
N ARG A 350 -4.70 -20.27 1.20
CA ARG A 350 -5.61 -19.57 0.29
C ARG A 350 -5.91 -20.50 -0.89
N PRO A 351 -7.18 -20.70 -1.25
CA PRO A 351 -7.61 -21.68 -2.25
C PRO A 351 -7.03 -21.47 -3.66
N PHE A 352 -6.33 -20.35 -3.90
CA PHE A 352 -5.68 -20.00 -5.16
C PHE A 352 -4.33 -20.69 -5.38
N ASN A 353 -3.58 -21.07 -4.33
CA ASN A 353 -2.23 -21.65 -4.51
C ASN A 353 -2.22 -23.12 -4.94
N ARG A 354 -3.39 -23.78 -5.05
CA ARG A 354 -3.46 -25.21 -5.39
C ARG A 354 -4.51 -25.59 -6.43
N LYS A 355 -5.25 -24.64 -7.00
CA LYS A 355 -6.22 -24.95 -8.07
C LYS A 355 -6.30 -23.82 -9.09
N PRO A 356 -6.20 -24.10 -10.40
CA PRO A 356 -6.55 -23.13 -11.43
C PRO A 356 -8.02 -22.77 -11.29
N VAL A 357 -8.33 -21.59 -10.75
CA VAL A 357 -9.70 -21.08 -10.66
C VAL A 357 -10.00 -20.34 -11.97
N ARG A 358 -10.36 -21.11 -13.00
CA ARG A 358 -10.97 -20.53 -14.21
C ARG A 358 -12.38 -20.05 -13.87
N MET A 359 -12.55 -18.76 -13.61
CA MET A 359 -13.88 -18.14 -13.68
C MET A 359 -14.19 -17.85 -15.15
N ARG A 360 -14.98 -18.72 -15.77
CA ARG A 360 -15.65 -18.37 -17.04
C ARG A 360 -16.92 -17.58 -16.71
N PRO A 361 -17.17 -16.43 -17.36
CA PRO A 361 -18.51 -15.85 -17.34
C PRO A 361 -19.51 -16.88 -17.90
N GLY A 362 -20.61 -17.09 -17.18
CA GLY A 362 -21.71 -17.93 -17.65
C GLY A 362 -22.25 -17.40 -18.97
N ARG A 363 -22.50 -18.31 -19.91
CA ARG A 363 -23.13 -18.01 -21.21
C ARG A 363 -24.49 -17.35 -21.06
#